data_AF-A0A7K1IRD5-F1
#
_entry.id   AF-A0A7K1IRD5-F1
#
_cell.length_a   1.000
_cell.length_b   1.000
_cell.length_c   1.000
_cell.angle_alpha   90.00
_cell.angle_beta   90.00
_cell.angle_gamma   90.00
#
_symmetry.space_group_name_H-M   'P 1'
#
loop_
_entity.id
_entity.type
_entity.pdbx_description
1 polymer ?
#
loop_
_entity_poly.entity_id
_entity_poly.type
_entity_poly.pdbx_seq_one_letter_code
_entity_poly.pdbx_strand_id
1 'polypeptide(L)'
;GGGWHLLGIQALGAFSVLAYSFVVSGVLGWIIDKTMGMRIERDAEIEGIDLDQHLESAYDLTSTVGGVLGPRTARVLQSQEPS
;
A
#
# COMPACT_ATOMS: atom_id res chain seq x y z
N GLY A 1 42.14 14.24 -3.44
CA GLY A 1 41.62 13.26 -4.41
C GLY A 1 41.74 11.88 -3.83
N GLY A 2 40.62 11.26 -3.44
CA GLY A 2 40.56 10.03 -2.64
C GLY A 2 40.74 8.71 -3.40
N GLY A 3 41.53 8.68 -4.47
CA GLY A 3 42.02 7.45 -5.13
C GLY A 3 40.99 6.48 -5.74
N TRP A 4 41.50 5.52 -6.51
CA TRP A 4 40.73 4.44 -7.14
C TRP A 4 40.09 3.45 -6.14
N HIS A 5 40.59 3.45 -4.91
CA HIS A 5 40.07 2.60 -3.83
C HIS A 5 38.63 2.96 -3.43
N LEU A 6 38.30 4.26 -3.32
CA LEU A 6 36.93 4.69 -2.99
C LEU A 6 35.94 4.38 -4.12
N LEU A 7 36.38 4.47 -5.38
CA LEU A 7 35.56 4.09 -6.53
C LEU A 7 35.22 2.59 -6.50
N GLY A 8 36.19 1.73 -6.14
CA GLY A 8 35.96 0.29 -6.02
C GLY A 8 34.92 -0.07 -4.97
N ILE A 9 34.98 0.57 -3.78
CA ILE A 9 34.02 0.31 -2.69
C ILE A 9 32.61 0.79 -3.07
N GLN A 10 32.51 1.96 -3.70
CA GLN A 10 31.21 2.49 -4.14
C GLN A 10 30.60 1.63 -5.25
N ALA A 11 31.40 1.21 -6.23
CA ALA A 11 30.95 0.32 -7.29
C ALA A 11 30.45 -1.01 -6.71
N LEU A 12 31.20 -1.60 -5.78
CA LEU A 12 30.79 -2.84 -5.09
C LEU A 12 29.44 -2.66 -4.38
N GLY A 13 29.26 -1.57 -3.63
CA GLY A 13 27.99 -1.28 -2.96
C GLY A 13 26.83 -1.12 -3.94
N ALA A 14 27.02 -0.33 -5.00
CA ALA A 14 26.01 -0.10 -6.01
C ALA A 14 25.58 -1.39 -6.73
N PHE A 15 26.56 -2.21 -7.17
CA PHE A 15 26.27 -3.48 -7.82
C PHE A 15 25.67 -4.51 -6.87
N SER A 16 26.03 -4.49 -5.58
CA SER A 16 25.41 -5.37 -4.57
C SER A 16 23.93 -5.07 -4.41
N VAL A 17 23.55 -3.80 -4.28
CA VAL A 17 22.14 -3.39 -4.16
C VAL A 17 21.39 -3.68 -5.46
N LEU A 18 21.98 -3.39 -6.62
CA LEU A 18 21.39 -3.68 -7.92
C LEU A 18 21.11 -5.18 -8.08
N ALA A 19 22.09 -6.03 -7.81
CA ALA A 19 21.96 -7.48 -7.94
C ALA A 19 20.90 -8.03 -6.98
N TYR A 20 20.92 -7.60 -5.72
CA TYR A 20 19.94 -8.03 -4.73
C TYR A 20 18.51 -7.64 -5.16
N SER A 21 18.29 -6.37 -5.47
CA SER A 21 16.96 -5.87 -5.86
C SER A 21 16.46 -6.55 -7.13
N PHE A 22 17.31 -6.71 -8.15
CA PHE A 22 16.93 -7.39 -9.38
C PHE A 22 16.55 -8.86 -9.15
N VAL A 23 17.34 -9.60 -8.37
CA VAL A 23 17.07 -11.01 -8.07
C VAL A 23 15.80 -11.15 -7.24
N VAL A 24 15.65 -10.38 -6.17
CA VAL A 24 14.47 -10.46 -5.30
C VAL A 24 13.21 -10.08 -6.06
N SER A 25 13.22 -8.95 -6.78
CA SER A 25 12.08 -8.54 -7.61
C SER A 25 11.76 -9.56 -8.69
N GLY A 26 12.77 -10.14 -9.34
CA GLY A 26 12.60 -11.18 -10.36
C GLY A 26 11.98 -12.46 -9.79
N VAL A 27 12.44 -12.91 -8.62
CA VAL A 27 11.88 -14.07 -7.92
C VAL A 27 10.43 -13.80 -7.50
N LEU A 28 10.14 -12.62 -6.96
CA LEU A 28 8.77 -12.24 -6.60
C LEU A 28 7.85 -12.21 -7.83
N GLY A 29 8.30 -11.57 -8.92
CA GLY A 29 7.55 -11.55 -10.18
C GLY A 29 7.30 -12.94 -10.74
N TRP A 30 8.30 -13.83 -10.67
CA TRP A 30 8.15 -15.23 -11.10
C TRP A 30 7.17 -16.02 -10.20
N ILE A 31 7.21 -15.80 -8.89
CA ILE A 31 6.25 -16.40 -7.95
C ILE A 31 4.83 -15.93 -8.30
N ILE A 32 4.62 -14.63 -8.46
CA ILE A 32 3.32 -14.04 -8.81
C ILE A 32 2.82 -14.57 -10.15
N ASP A 33 3.70 -14.66 -11.15
CA ASP A 33 3.37 -15.23 -12.46
C ASP A 33 2.90 -16.69 -12.34
N LYS A 34 3.51 -17.47 -11.45
CA LYS A 34 3.14 -18.87 -11.21
C LYS A 34 1.89 -19.06 -10.36
N THR A 35 1.58 -18.13 -9.45
CA THR A 35 0.43 -18.27 -8.56
C THR A 35 -0.85 -17.65 -9.11
N MET A 36 -0.75 -16.46 -9.71
CA MET A 36 -1.90 -15.65 -10.12
C MET A 36 -1.81 -15.18 -11.58
N GLY A 37 -0.60 -15.17 -12.16
CA GLY A 37 -0.34 -14.65 -13.49
C GLY A 37 -0.09 -13.13 -13.47
N MET A 38 0.90 -12.67 -14.24
CA MET A 38 1.25 -11.24 -14.34
C MET A 38 0.30 -10.42 -15.22
N ARG A 39 -0.59 -11.07 -15.97
CA ARG A 39 -1.63 -10.46 -16.83
C ARG A 39 -2.98 -11.08 -16.50
N ILE A 40 -3.97 -10.22 -16.33
CA ILE A 40 -5.38 -10.59 -16.40
C ILE A 40 -5.63 -11.10 -17.84
N GLU A 41 -6.16 -12.31 -17.97
CA GLU A 41 -6.55 -12.89 -19.26
C GLU A 41 -7.55 -11.94 -19.94
N ARG A 42 -7.43 -11.72 -21.25
CA ARG A 42 -8.35 -10.85 -22.01
C ARG A 42 -9.82 -11.30 -21.90
N ASP A 43 -10.07 -12.49 -21.38
CA ASP A 43 -11.42 -13.00 -21.11
C ASP A 43 -12.06 -12.32 -19.87
N ALA A 44 -11.27 -11.71 -18.99
CA ALA A 44 -11.74 -10.83 -17.90
C ALA A 44 -11.79 -9.34 -18.31
N GLU A 45 -11.53 -9.01 -19.59
CA GLU A 45 -11.77 -7.67 -20.15
C GLU A 45 -13.28 -7.39 -20.30
N ILE A 46 -14.12 -8.44 -20.33
CA ILE A 46 -15.60 -8.32 -20.33
C ILE A 46 -16.16 -8.26 -18.90
N GLU A 47 -15.43 -8.74 -17.90
CA GLU A 47 -15.80 -8.67 -16.48
C GLU A 47 -15.08 -7.50 -15.78
N GLY A 48 -15.31 -6.31 -16.31
CA GLY A 48 -15.18 -4.99 -15.67
C GLY A 48 -14.16 -4.82 -14.52
N ILE A 49 -12.95 -4.37 -14.84
CA ILE A 49 -12.05 -3.74 -13.85
C ILE A 49 -12.45 -2.30 -13.48
N ASP A 50 -13.62 -1.84 -13.93
CA ASP A 50 -14.17 -0.53 -13.51
C ASP A 50 -14.97 -0.63 -12.18
N LEU A 51 -15.22 -1.83 -11.64
CA LEU A 51 -15.98 -1.97 -10.38
C LEU A 51 -15.12 -1.92 -9.11
N ASP A 52 -13.83 -2.25 -9.17
CA ASP A 52 -12.91 -2.14 -8.01
C ASP A 52 -12.31 -0.72 -7.87
N GLN A 53 -12.25 0.03 -8.98
CA GLN A 53 -11.92 1.46 -8.95
C GLN A 53 -13.04 2.34 -8.35
N HIS A 54 -14.18 1.75 -8.00
CA HIS A 54 -15.22 2.32 -7.14
C HIS A 54 -15.14 1.85 -5.68
N LEU A 55 -13.96 1.45 -5.19
CA LEU A 55 -13.70 1.41 -3.74
C LEU A 55 -13.60 2.83 -3.17
N GLU A 56 -14.77 3.47 -3.02
CA GLU A 56 -15.08 4.46 -1.98
C GLU A 56 -15.00 3.84 -0.56
N SER A 57 -14.09 2.87 -0.35
CA SER A 57 -13.83 2.12 0.89
C SER A 57 -12.33 2.07 1.22
N ALA A 58 -11.52 2.93 0.59
CA ALA A 58 -10.13 3.15 0.98
C ALA A 58 -9.98 3.65 2.45
N TYR A 59 -11.07 4.07 3.09
CA TYR A 59 -11.12 4.35 4.52
C TYR A 59 -12.44 3.90 5.17
N ASP A 60 -12.54 2.63 5.59
CA ASP A 60 -13.41 2.25 6.72
C ASP A 60 -12.68 1.41 7.78
N LEU A 61 -11.41 1.70 8.01
CA LEU A 61 -10.67 1.20 9.18
C LEU A 61 -10.61 2.21 10.33
N THR A 62 -11.14 3.42 10.16
CA THR A 62 -11.16 4.48 11.19
C THR A 62 -12.57 4.80 11.71
N SER A 63 -13.63 4.62 10.94
CA SER A 63 -15.02 4.94 11.38
C SER A 63 -15.59 3.91 12.35
N THR A 64 -15.22 2.63 12.22
CA THR A 64 -15.71 1.57 13.13
C THR A 64 -14.93 1.50 14.45
N VAL A 65 -13.67 1.98 14.50
CA VAL A 65 -12.87 2.01 15.74
C VAL A 65 -13.05 3.32 16.54
N GLY A 66 -13.52 4.40 15.92
CA GLY A 66 -13.80 5.67 16.60
C GLY A 66 -15.14 5.75 17.36
N GLY A 67 -16.10 4.87 17.07
CA GLY A 67 -17.44 4.87 17.67
C GLY A 67 -17.57 4.17 19.02
N VAL A 68 -16.54 3.43 19.46
CA VAL A 68 -16.59 2.62 20.70
C VAL A 68 -16.32 3.46 21.96
N LEU A 69 -15.99 4.75 21.84
CA LEU A 69 -15.77 5.66 22.97
C LEU A 69 -16.67 6.90 22.91
N GLY A 70 -17.87 6.80 23.50
CA GLY A 70 -18.35 7.87 24.39
C GLY A 70 -19.78 8.40 24.22
N PRO A 71 -20.77 7.90 24.98
CA PRO A 71 -22.08 8.54 25.15
C PRO A 71 -22.03 9.66 26.22
N ARG A 72 -21.28 10.74 25.98
CA ARG A 72 -21.15 11.84 26.98
C ARG A 72 -21.32 13.28 26.50
N THR A 73 -21.45 13.55 25.20
CA THR A 73 -21.61 14.93 24.70
C THR A 73 -23.05 15.37 24.47
N ALA A 74 -24.03 14.46 24.45
CA ALA A 74 -25.44 14.83 24.27
C ALA A 74 -26.10 15.46 25.53
N ARG A 75 -25.50 15.35 26.72
CA ARG A 75 -26.06 15.92 27.97
C ARG A 75 -25.85 17.44 28.12
N VAL A 76 -24.93 18.04 27.35
CA VAL A 76 -24.58 19.48 27.50
C VAL A 76 -25.51 20.41 26.70
N LEU A 77 -26.23 19.89 25.70
CA LEU A 77 -27.13 20.71 24.87
C LEU A 77 -28.58 20.76 25.39
N GLN A 78 -28.89 20.12 26.52
CA GLN A 78 -30.25 20.13 27.09
C GLN A 78 -30.39 21.01 28.34
N SER A 79 -29.35 21.77 28.71
CA SER A 79 -29.37 22.69 29.85
C SER A 79 -29.40 24.18 29.49
N GLN A 80 -29.67 24.54 28.23
CA GLN A 80 -29.72 25.94 27.76
C GLN A 80 -30.90 26.17 26.81
N GLU A 81 -32.11 26.08 27.35
CA GLU A 81 -33.27 26.76 26.78
C GLU A 81 -33.91 27.57 27.93
N PRO A 82 -33.64 28.87 28.07
CA PRO A 82 -34.38 29.71 28.99
C PRO A 82 -35.75 30.10 28.39
N SER A 83 -36.76 29.95 29.23
CA SER A 83 -38.18 30.34 29.07
C SER A 83 -38.42 31.81 28.75
#